data_AF-A0A919IQU6-F1
#
_entry.id   AF-A0A919IQU6-F1
#
_cell.length_a   1.000
_cell.length_b   1.000
_cell.length_c   1.000
_cell.angle_alpha   90.00
_cell.angle_beta   90.00
_cell.angle_gamma   90.00
#
_symmetry.space_group_name_H-M   'P 1'
#
loop_
_entity.id
_entity.type
_entity.pdbx_description
1 polymer ?
#
loop_
_entity_poly.entity_id
_entity_poly.type
_entity_poly.pdbx_seq_one_letter_code
_entity_poly.pdbx_strand_id
1 'polypeptide(L)'
;MSGTAAEVKFTVNLAVINKNTWTKAREEWPHLPERPSSANLSYGIGAPTERLGKLTPQAADKWWLVGSGVELEAVAEEIASLIDRFGLPWLSHQMDQQGCNESQAG
;
A
#
# COMPACT_ATOMS: atom_id res chain seq x y z
N MET A 1 13.27 -12.50 23.09
CA MET A 1 13.92 -11.20 22.80
C MET A 1 12.80 -10.21 22.46
N SER A 2 12.39 -9.38 23.43
CA SER A 2 11.37 -8.35 23.20
C SER A 2 12.10 -7.06 22.87
N GLY A 3 12.07 -6.64 21.61
CA GLY A 3 12.64 -5.36 21.21
C GLY A 3 11.70 -4.25 21.63
N THR A 4 11.96 -3.60 22.76
CA THR A 4 11.32 -2.33 23.08
C THR A 4 12.01 -1.25 22.24
N ALA A 5 11.71 -1.21 20.94
CA ALA A 5 12.03 -0.03 20.15
C ALA A 5 11.22 1.12 20.75
N ALA A 6 11.90 2.07 21.38
CA ALA A 6 11.26 3.25 21.99
C ALA A 6 10.50 4.09 20.94
N GLU A 7 10.83 3.90 19.66
CA GLU A 7 10.25 4.58 18.54
C GLU A 7 10.17 3.62 17.33
N VAL A 8 9.12 3.79 16.52
CA VAL A 8 8.86 3.06 15.29
C VAL A 8 8.81 4.07 14.15
N LYS A 9 9.63 3.84 13.12
CA LYS A 9 9.57 4.61 11.88
C LYS A 9 8.87 3.79 10.80
N PHE A 10 7.84 4.35 10.17
CA PHE A 10 7.05 3.64 9.17
C PHE A 10 6.61 4.53 8.02
N THR A 11 6.06 3.90 6.98
CA THR A 11 5.42 4.56 5.84
C THR A 11 4.07 3.89 5.54
N VAL A 12 3.34 4.44 4.57
CA VAL A 12 2.12 3.84 4.05
C VAL A 12 2.36 3.42 2.60
N ASN A 13 2.23 2.12 2.37
CA ASN A 13 2.27 1.52 1.04
C ASN A 13 0.84 1.28 0.55
N LEU A 14 0.58 1.58 -0.72
CA LEU A 14 -0.67 1.31 -1.41
C LEU A 14 -0.43 0.23 -2.47
N ALA A 15 -1.38 -0.67 -2.62
CA ALA A 15 -1.33 -1.75 -3.60
C ALA A 15 -2.74 -2.05 -4.11
N VAL A 16 -2.87 -2.28 -5.42
CA VAL A 16 -4.12 -2.76 -6.04
C VAL A 16 -3.88 -4.12 -6.66
N ILE A 17 -4.45 -5.15 -6.05
CA ILE A 17 -4.28 -6.54 -6.48
C ILE A 17 -5.65 -7.10 -6.85
N ASN A 18 -5.82 -7.43 -8.13
CA ASN A 18 -7.00 -8.13 -8.62
C ASN A 18 -7.10 -9.53 -7.97
N LYS A 19 -8.31 -9.90 -7.55
CA LYS A 19 -8.57 -11.18 -6.86
C LYS A 19 -8.25 -12.40 -7.73
N ASN A 20 -8.59 -12.37 -9.02
CA ASN A 20 -8.31 -13.46 -9.94
C ASN A 20 -6.82 -13.60 -10.19
N THR A 21 -6.11 -12.49 -10.38
CA THR A 21 -4.64 -12.47 -10.50
C THR A 21 -4.00 -13.06 -9.25
N TRP A 22 -4.48 -12.70 -8.06
CA TRP A 22 -3.97 -13.27 -6.80
C TRP A 22 -4.22 -14.77 -6.69
N THR A 23 -5.42 -15.24 -7.05
CA THR A 23 -5.75 -16.66 -7.05
C THR A 23 -4.83 -17.45 -8.00
N LYS A 24 -4.66 -16.99 -9.25
CA LYS A 24 -3.74 -17.62 -10.21
C LYS A 24 -2.30 -17.65 -9.71
N ALA A 25 -1.82 -16.54 -9.17
CA ALA A 25 -0.47 -16.48 -8.60
C ALA A 25 -0.28 -17.49 -7.46
N ARG A 26 -1.30 -17.74 -6.64
CA ARG A 26 -1.26 -18.76 -5.58
C ARG A 26 -1.28 -20.20 -6.11
N GLU A 27 -1.93 -20.44 -7.26
CA GLU A 27 -1.86 -21.74 -7.95
C GLU A 27 -0.46 -22.01 -8.48
N GLU A 28 0.19 -20.99 -9.06
CA GLU A 28 1.55 -21.08 -9.59
C GLU A 28 2.61 -21.11 -8.47
N TRP A 29 2.40 -20.35 -7.39
CA TRP A 29 3.31 -20.21 -6.27
C TRP A 29 2.61 -20.51 -4.93
N PRO A 30 2.49 -21.80 -4.54
CA PRO A 30 1.72 -22.22 -3.37
C PRO A 30 2.23 -21.70 -2.01
N HIS A 31 3.43 -21.14 -1.97
CA HIS A 31 4.01 -20.52 -0.77
C HIS A 31 3.45 -19.11 -0.50
N LEU A 32 2.68 -18.54 -1.42
CA LEU A 32 2.01 -17.26 -1.21
C LEU A 32 0.89 -17.38 -0.17
N PRO A 33 0.72 -16.34 0.68
CA PRO A 33 -0.30 -16.35 1.73
C PRO A 33 -1.72 -16.35 1.13
N GLU A 34 -2.72 -16.68 1.95
CA GLU A 34 -4.14 -16.64 1.53
C GLU A 34 -4.54 -15.26 1.01
N ARG A 35 -4.08 -14.19 1.68
CA ARG A 35 -4.31 -12.80 1.30
C ARG A 35 -2.99 -12.07 1.12
N PRO A 36 -2.90 -11.12 0.18
CA PRO A 36 -1.69 -10.33 0.01
C PRO A 36 -1.44 -9.47 1.25
N SER A 37 -0.19 -9.41 1.68
CA SER A 37 0.31 -8.48 2.68
C SER A 37 0.95 -7.30 1.96
N SER A 38 0.40 -6.10 2.16
CA SER A 38 0.94 -4.85 1.61
C SER A 38 2.25 -4.41 2.27
N ALA A 39 2.71 -5.11 3.32
CA ALA A 39 3.99 -4.85 3.98
C ALA A 39 5.18 -5.23 3.07
N ASN A 40 5.02 -6.22 2.19
CA ASN A 40 6.03 -6.69 1.25
C ASN A 40 5.57 -6.37 -0.17
N LEU A 41 5.95 -5.19 -0.65
CA LEU A 41 5.44 -4.49 -1.84
C LEU A 41 5.53 -5.22 -3.19
N SER A 42 6.22 -6.36 -3.31
CA SER A 42 6.32 -7.06 -4.60
C SER A 42 6.23 -8.57 -4.45
N TYR A 43 5.08 -9.09 -4.86
CA TYR A 43 4.88 -10.53 -5.08
C TYR A 43 5.33 -10.97 -6.48
N GLY A 44 5.93 -10.08 -7.28
CA GLY A 44 6.31 -10.38 -8.67
C GLY A 44 5.13 -10.51 -9.65
N ILE A 45 3.89 -10.29 -9.21
CA ILE A 45 2.66 -10.46 -10.00
C ILE A 45 2.26 -9.23 -10.84
N GLY A 46 3.14 -8.23 -10.96
CA GLY A 46 2.87 -7.01 -11.74
C GLY A 46 1.77 -6.11 -11.18
N ALA A 47 1.39 -6.26 -9.90
CA ALA A 47 0.37 -5.41 -9.29
C ALA A 47 0.89 -3.96 -9.14
N PRO A 48 0.08 -2.94 -9.49
CA PRO A 48 0.39 -1.54 -9.20
C PRO A 48 0.56 -1.33 -7.70
N THR A 49 1.69 -0.74 -7.35
CA THR A 49 2.01 -0.34 -5.98
C THR A 49 2.63 1.04 -5.96
N GLU A 50 2.43 1.77 -4.86
CA GLU A 50 3.06 3.08 -4.66
C GLU A 50 3.18 3.40 -3.16
N ARG A 51 4.12 4.26 -2.79
CA ARG A 51 4.21 4.83 -1.43
C ARG A 51 3.41 6.11 -1.35
N LEU A 52 2.59 6.27 -0.31
CA LEU A 52 1.69 7.41 -0.15
C LEU A 52 2.41 8.76 -0.27
N GLY A 53 3.62 8.88 0.29
CA GLY A 53 4.42 10.11 0.21
C GLY A 53 4.71 10.56 -1.22
N LYS A 54 4.92 9.62 -2.14
CA LYS A 54 5.21 9.90 -3.55
C LYS A 54 4.00 10.42 -4.33
N LEU A 55 2.79 10.20 -3.81
CA LEU A 55 1.55 10.73 -4.40
C LEU A 55 1.29 12.19 -4.02
N THR A 56 2.02 12.73 -3.05
CA THR A 56 1.86 14.12 -2.62
C THR A 56 2.52 15.08 -3.60
N PRO A 57 2.18 16.39 -3.60
CA PRO A 57 2.82 17.37 -4.49
C PRO A 57 4.34 17.49 -4.32
N GLN A 58 4.85 17.14 -3.14
CA GLN A 58 6.28 17.09 -2.88
C GLN A 58 6.96 15.91 -3.60
N ALA A 59 6.19 14.91 -4.05
CA ALA A 59 6.65 13.67 -4.68
C ALA A 59 7.79 12.98 -3.91
N ALA A 60 7.83 13.21 -2.60
CA ALA A 60 8.93 12.83 -1.73
C ALA A 60 8.53 11.68 -0.84
N ASP A 61 9.49 10.81 -0.58
CA ASP A 61 9.22 9.67 0.25
C ASP A 61 8.94 10.10 1.70
N LYS A 62 7.76 9.75 2.22
CA LYS A 62 7.31 10.18 3.54
C LYS A 62 7.39 9.05 4.55
N TRP A 63 7.99 9.38 5.68
CA TRP A 63 8.15 8.48 6.82
C TRP A 63 7.68 9.18 8.09
N TRP A 64 6.82 8.50 8.84
CA TRP A 64 6.35 8.94 10.14
C TRP A 64 7.16 8.26 11.24
N LEU A 65 7.25 8.93 12.38
CA LEU A 65 7.84 8.42 13.60
C LEU A 65 6.73 8.30 14.64
N VAL A 66 6.64 7.18 15.34
CA VAL A 66 5.73 6.95 16.45
C VAL A 66 6.55 6.50 17.65
N GLY A 67 6.48 7.23 18.75
CA GLY A 67 7.30 7.00 19.93
C GLY A 67 6.90 7.87 21.10
N SER A 68 7.64 7.79 22.20
CA SER A 68 7.40 8.64 23.37
C SER A 68 7.57 10.13 23.01
N GLY A 69 6.53 10.94 23.23
CA GLY A 69 6.56 12.38 22.93
C GLY A 69 6.04 12.76 21.53
N VAL A 70 5.59 11.78 20.74
CA VAL A 70 4.87 12.03 19.49
C VAL A 70 3.38 12.14 19.77
N GLU A 71 2.74 13.22 19.31
CA GLU A 71 1.29 13.36 19.31
C GLU A 71 0.67 12.42 18.28
N LEU A 72 0.23 11.23 18.72
CA LEU A 72 -0.28 10.18 17.83
C LEU A 72 -1.50 10.62 17.03
N GLU A 73 -2.38 11.42 17.62
CA GLU A 73 -3.58 11.91 16.95
C GLU A 73 -3.22 12.78 15.75
N ALA A 74 -2.23 13.67 15.90
CA ALA A 74 -1.76 14.53 14.81
C ALA A 74 -1.14 13.71 13.66
N VAL A 75 -0.41 12.63 13.97
CA VAL A 75 0.11 11.71 12.97
C VAL A 75 -1.02 10.97 12.25
N ALA A 76 -2.03 10.50 12.99
CA ALA A 76 -3.18 9.80 12.43
C ALA A 76 -4.02 10.71 11.52
N GLU A 77 -4.31 11.93 11.95
CA GLU A 77 -5.04 12.94 11.16
C GLU A 77 -4.29 13.29 9.87
N GLU A 78 -2.97 13.45 9.94
CA GLU A 78 -2.16 13.72 8.75
C GLU A 78 -2.21 12.55 7.77
N ILE A 79 -2.04 11.31 8.25
CA ILE A 79 -2.10 10.11 7.41
C ILE A 79 -3.49 9.98 6.77
N ALA A 80 -4.56 10.15 7.55
CA ALA A 80 -5.93 10.08 7.05
C ALA A 80 -6.19 11.14 5.98
N SER A 81 -5.73 12.38 6.20
CA SER A 81 -5.85 13.46 5.23
C SER A 81 -5.11 13.15 3.91
N LEU A 82 -3.91 12.57 3.99
CA LEU A 82 -3.15 12.18 2.81
C LEU A 82 -3.77 11.00 2.06
N ILE A 83 -4.30 10.02 2.79
CA ILE A 83 -5.05 8.90 2.20
C ILE A 83 -6.27 9.43 1.46
N ASP A 84 -7.08 10.28 2.08
CA ASP A 84 -8.29 10.82 1.46
C ASP A 84 -7.97 11.64 0.21
N ARG A 85 -6.97 12.53 0.29
CA ARG A 85 -6.64 13.47 -0.79
C ARG A 85 -5.87 12.84 -1.94
N PHE A 86 -5.02 11.84 -1.68
CA PHE A 86 -4.09 11.30 -2.68
C PHE A 86 -4.17 9.79 -2.80
N GLY A 87 -4.33 9.07 -1.69
CA GLY A 87 -4.39 7.61 -1.67
C GLY A 87 -5.64 7.05 -2.35
N LEU A 88 -6.83 7.48 -1.94
CA LEU A 88 -8.10 6.99 -2.50
C LEU A 88 -8.25 7.33 -3.98
N PRO A 89 -7.94 8.55 -4.47
CA PRO A 89 -7.98 8.83 -5.90
C PRO A 89 -7.03 7.96 -6.71
N TRP A 90 -5.81 7.72 -6.20
CA TRP A 90 -4.86 6.83 -6.86
C TRP A 90 -5.38 5.38 -6.91
N LEU A 91 -5.91 4.86 -5.79
CA LEU A 91 -6.48 3.51 -5.72
C LEU A 91 -7.63 3.34 -6.71
N SER A 92 -8.57 4.30 -6.76
CA SER A 92 -9.69 4.28 -7.70
C SER A 92 -9.20 4.26 -9.14
N HIS A 93 -8.25 5.14 -9.49
CA HIS A 93 -7.69 5.19 -10.84
C HIS A 93 -7.05 3.86 -11.24
N GLN A 94 -6.26 3.23 -10.35
CA GLN A 94 -5.64 1.93 -10.65
C GLN A 94 -6.69 0.81 -10.81
N MET A 95 -7.76 0.84 -10.02
CA MET A 95 -8.86 -0.12 -10.15
C MET A 95 -9.58 0.02 -11.50
N ASP A 96 -9.83 1.26 -11.95
CA ASP A 96 -10.46 1.52 -13.25
C ASP A 96 -9.58 1.04 -14.42
N GLN A 97 -8.26 1.27 -14.33
CA GLN A 97 -7.31 0.80 -15.34
C GLN A 97 -7.22 -0.74 -15.40
N GLN A 98 -7.26 -1.43 -14.25
CA GLN A 98 -7.27 -2.89 -14.23
C GLN A 98 -8.57 -3.46 -14.84
N GLY A 99 -9.73 -2.88 -14.55
CA GLY A 99 -11.00 -3.31 -15.14
C GLY A 99 -11.09 -3.08 -16.66
N CYS A 100 -10.49 -2.00 -17.17
CA CYS A 100 -10.41 -1.74 -18.61
C CYS A 100 -9.50 -2.75 -19.33
N ASN A 101 -8.33 -3.07 -18.75
CA ASN A 101 -7.39 -4.02 -19.34
C ASN A 101 -7.94 -5.45 -19.41
N GLU A 102 -8.76 -5.87 -18.44
CA GLU A 102 -9.42 -7.19 -18.46
C GLU A 102 -10.50 -7.28 -19.54
N SER A 103 -11.17 -6.17 -19.88
CA SER A 103 -12.23 -6.13 -20.90
C SER A 103 -11.71 -6.22 -22.34
N GLN A 104 -10.41 -6.01 -22.55
CA GLN A 104 -9.76 -6.09 -23.87
C GLN A 104 -9.00 -7.39 -24.11
N ALA A 105 -8.86 -8.25 -23.10
CA ALA A 105 -8.15 -9.53 -23.16
C ALA A 105 -9.08 -10.75 -23.32
N GLY A 106 -10.37 -10.53 -23.61
CA GLY A 106 -11.40 -11.54 -23.83
C GLY A 106 -11.66 -11.87 -25.28
#